data_AF-A0A7X7AJT7-F1
#
_entry.id   AF-A0A7X7AJT7-F1
#
_cell.length_a   1.000
_cell.length_b   1.000
_cell.length_c   1.000
_cell.angle_alpha   90.00
_cell.angle_beta   90.00
_cell.angle_gamma   90.00
#
_symmetry.space_group_name_H-M   'P 1'
#
loop_
_entity.id
_entity.type
_entity.pdbx_description
1 polymer ?
#
loop_
_entity_poly.entity_id
_entity_poly.type
_entity_poly.pdbx_seq_one_letter_code
_entity_poly.pdbx_strand_id
1 'polypeptide(L)' 'VRDFVMESPDAKGLFEHIKNYLEFSIPLYLLEGKSQLIVGIGCTGGKHRSVTFANLLKETIKHDDINLFVDHRDIKKK' A
#
# COMPACT_ATOMS: atom_id res chain seq x y z
N VAL A 1 -14.76 -8.24 -1.29
CA VAL A 1 -14.13 -7.51 -0.16
C VAL A 1 -13.52 -6.20 -0.62
N ARG A 2 -12.62 -6.21 -1.63
CA ARG A 2 -12.05 -4.99 -2.19
C ARG A 2 -13.11 -3.97 -2.61
N ASP A 3 -14.09 -4.39 -3.41
CA ASP A 3 -15.14 -3.49 -3.90
C ASP A 3 -15.93 -2.86 -2.74
N PHE A 4 -16.37 -3.68 -1.79
CA PHE A 4 -17.02 -3.23 -0.57
C PHE A 4 -16.19 -2.21 0.25
N VAL A 5 -14.88 -2.42 0.40
CA VAL A 5 -14.00 -1.45 1.08
C VAL A 5 -13.93 -0.14 0.29
N MET A 6 -13.82 -0.25 -1.04
CA MET A 6 -13.65 0.88 -1.94
C MET A 6 -14.96 1.59 -2.30
N GLU A 7 -16.13 1.09 -1.89
CA GLU A 7 -17.40 1.83 -2.01
C GLU A 7 -17.44 3.05 -1.08
N SER A 8 -16.71 3.01 0.04
CA SER A 8 -16.62 4.13 0.99
C SER A 8 -15.84 5.32 0.42
N PRO A 9 -16.42 6.55 0.42
CA PRO A 9 -15.71 7.77 0.04
C PRO A 9 -14.45 8.01 0.88
N ASP A 10 -14.51 7.74 2.19
CA ASP A 10 -13.39 7.91 3.11
C ASP A 10 -12.26 6.94 2.78
N ALA A 11 -12.59 5.70 2.42
CA ALA A 11 -11.58 4.71 2.02
C ALA A 11 -10.87 5.12 0.72
N LYS A 12 -11.61 5.66 -0.26
CA LYS A 12 -11.02 6.22 -1.49
C LYS A 12 -10.10 7.41 -1.17
N GLY A 13 -10.58 8.37 -0.38
CA GLY A 13 -9.79 9.54 -0.01
C GLY A 13 -8.51 9.17 0.74
N LEU A 14 -8.61 8.27 1.72
CA LEU A 14 -7.46 7.77 2.46
C LEU A 14 -6.47 7.05 1.54
N PHE A 15 -6.95 6.22 0.61
CA PHE A 15 -6.10 5.54 -0.36
C PHE A 15 -5.32 6.54 -1.23
N GLU A 16 -5.98 7.57 -1.77
CA GLU A 16 -5.31 8.60 -2.58
C GLU A 16 -4.26 9.37 -1.77
N HIS A 17 -4.54 9.72 -0.51
CA HIS A 17 -3.54 10.38 0.34
C HIS A 17 -2.31 9.51 0.58
N ILE A 18 -2.49 8.21 0.87
CA ILE A 18 -1.38 7.28 1.07
C ILE A 18 -0.58 7.11 -0.22
N LYS A 19 -1.28 6.90 -1.36
CA LYS A 19 -0.66 6.74 -2.67
C LYS A 19 0.20 7.97 -3.01
N ASN A 20 -0.38 9.17 -2.94
CA ASN A 20 0.33 10.42 -3.25
C ASN A 20 1.56 10.62 -2.36
N TYR A 21 1.46 10.28 -1.07
CA TYR A 21 2.59 10.36 -0.15
C TYR A 21 3.72 9.40 -0.56
N LEU A 22 3.40 8.17 -0.95
CA LEU A 22 4.39 7.18 -1.37
C LEU A 22 5.02 7.56 -2.72
N GLU A 23 4.22 8.00 -3.70
CA GLU A 23 4.73 8.47 -4.99
C GLU A 23 5.70 9.65 -4.84
N PHE A 24 5.43 10.55 -3.90
CA PHE A 24 6.35 11.64 -3.55
C PHE A 24 7.62 11.14 -2.85
N SER A 25 7.49 10.17 -1.94
CA SER A 25 8.59 9.75 -1.06
C SER A 25 9.55 8.76 -1.72
N ILE A 26 9.06 7.88 -2.60
CA ILE A 26 9.86 6.83 -3.27
C ILE A 26 11.09 7.40 -3.99
N PRO A 27 10.97 8.44 -4.85
CA PRO A 27 12.13 9.04 -5.52
C PRO A 27 13.17 9.60 -4.54
N LEU A 28 12.74 10.13 -3.40
CA LEU A 28 13.64 10.67 -2.38
C LEU A 28 14.46 9.55 -1.72
N TYR A 29 13.83 8.40 -1.44
CA TYR A 29 14.53 7.22 -0.93
C TYR A 29 15.53 6.64 -1.95
N LEU A 30 15.20 6.69 -3.24
CA LEU A 30 16.12 6.29 -4.31
C LEU A 30 17.34 7.21 -4.39
N LEU A 31 17.14 8.52 -4.28
CA LEU A 31 18.23 9.51 -4.27
C LEU A 31 19.18 9.32 -3.08
N GLU A 32 18.66 8.94 -1.92
CA GLU A 32 19.48 8.59 -0.74
C GLU A 32 20.22 7.26 -0.89
N GLY A 33 19.94 6.47 -1.93
CA GLY A 33 20.55 5.16 -2.13
C GLY A 33 20.07 4.10 -1.12
N LYS A 34 18.85 4.23 -0.58
CA LYS A 34 18.28 3.19 0.28
C LYS A 34 17.94 1.95 -0.55
N SER A 35 18.38 0.79 -0.07
CA SER A 35 18.11 -0.48 -0.75
C SER A 35 16.67 -0.96 -0.60
N GLN A 36 15.97 -0.53 0.45
CA GLN A 36 14.61 -1.00 0.77
C GLN A 36 13.79 0.09 1.49
N LEU A 37 12.51 0.15 1.16
CA LEU A 37 11.48 0.91 1.86
C LEU A 37 10.37 -0.07 2.28
N ILE A 38 10.13 -0.21 3.58
CA ILE A 38 9.09 -1.10 4.12
C ILE A 38 7.92 -0.27 4.62
N VAL A 39 6.73 -0.50 4.07
CA VAL A 39 5.50 0.21 4.45
C VAL A 39 4.51 -0.76 5.09
N GLY A 40 4.25 -0.58 6.39
CA GLY A 40 3.27 -1.38 7.12
C GLY A 40 1.87 -0.77 7.07
N ILE A 41 0.90 -1.49 6.49
CA ILE A 41 -0.52 -1.08 6.47
C ILE A 41 -1.32 -2.00 7.38
N GLY A 42 -1.87 -1.46 8.46
CA GLY A 42 -2.60 -2.21 9.47
C GLY A 42 -4.10 -1.93 9.45
N CYS A 43 -4.90 -2.98 9.65
CA CYS A 43 -6.28 -2.84 10.12
C CYS A 43 -6.49 -3.83 11.28
N THR A 44 -7.56 -3.67 12.06
CA THR A 44 -7.78 -4.43 13.30
C THR A 44 -7.51 -5.94 13.17
N GLY A 45 -8.09 -6.58 12.15
CA GLY A 45 -7.92 -8.02 11.90
C GLY A 45 -6.90 -8.38 10.82
N GLY A 46 -6.27 -7.40 10.16
CA GLY A 46 -5.25 -7.63 9.14
C GLY A 46 -5.71 -8.37 7.87
N LYS A 47 -7.02 -8.58 7.65
CA LYS A 47 -7.57 -9.47 6.59
C LYS A 47 -8.32 -8.75 5.47
N HIS A 48 -8.77 -7.49 5.67
CA HIS A 48 -9.68 -6.82 4.72
C HIS A 48 -9.12 -5.49 4.20
N ARG A 49 -9.13 -4.43 5.02
CA ARG A 49 -8.74 -3.07 4.60
C ARG A 49 -7.26 -2.96 4.25
N SER A 50 -6.40 -3.46 5.15
CA SER A 50 -4.95 -3.46 4.93
C SER A 50 -4.55 -4.25 3.68
N VAL A 51 -5.13 -5.43 3.49
CA VAL A 51 -4.92 -6.29 2.32
C VAL A 51 -5.37 -5.58 1.04
N THR A 52 -6.53 -4.93 1.08
CA THR A 52 -7.07 -4.18 -0.06
C THR A 52 -6.13 -3.04 -0.47
N PHE A 53 -5.72 -2.21 0.48
CA PHE A 53 -4.83 -1.07 0.20
C PHE A 53 -3.45 -1.51 -0.28
N ALA A 54 -2.85 -2.52 0.35
CA ALA A 54 -1.53 -3.01 -0.06
C ALA A 54 -1.51 -3.52 -1.51
N ASN A 55 -2.55 -4.26 -1.92
CA ASN A 55 -2.67 -4.74 -3.30
C ASN A 55 -2.94 -3.59 -4.29
N LEU A 56 -3.83 -2.66 -3.92
CA LEU A 56 -4.10 -1.48 -4.75
C LEU A 56 -2.86 -0.61 -4.96
N LEU A 57 -2.04 -0.39 -3.94
CA LEU A 57 -0.80 0.37 -4.06
C LEU A 57 0.17 -0.29 -5.04
N LYS A 58 0.31 -1.62 -4.97
CA LYS A 58 1.15 -2.37 -5.93
C LYS A 58 0.64 -2.28 -7.37
N GLU A 59 -0.68 -2.26 -7.57
CA GLU A 59 -1.28 -2.14 -8.91
C GLU A 59 -1.17 -0.71 -9.49
N THR A 60 -1.23 0.30 -8.63
CA THR A 60 -1.32 1.71 -9.03
C THR A 60 0.03 2.40 -9.14
N ILE A 61 0.94 2.15 -8.20
CA ILE A 61 2.29 2.72 -8.23
C ILE A 61 3.11 1.93 -9.25
N LYS A 62 3.53 2.62 -10.31
CA LYS A 62 4.45 2.09 -11.32
C LYS A 62 5.67 2.98 -11.38
N HIS A 63 6.84 2.39 -11.15
CA HIS A 63 8.10 3.10 -11.20
C HIS A 63 9.15 2.14 -11.73
N ASP A 64 9.84 2.51 -12.81
CA ASP A 64 10.72 1.60 -13.55
C ASP A 64 11.95 1.17 -12.74
N ASP A 65 12.40 2.03 -11.82
CA ASP A 65 13.58 1.78 -10.98
C ASP A 65 13.31 0.96 -9.70
N ILE A 66 12.07 0.53 -9.43
CA ILE A 66 11.76 -0.21 -8.20
C ILE A 66 10.99 -1.50 -8.46
N ASN A 67 11.21 -2.48 -7.56
CA ASN A 67 10.38 -3.66 -7.48
C ASN A 67 9.45 -3.56 -6.26
N LEU A 68 8.14 -3.63 -6.49
CA LEU A 68 7.12 -3.57 -5.44
C LEU A 68 6.67 -4.99 -5.03
N PHE A 69 6.91 -5.33 -3.77
CA PHE A 69 6.47 -6.59 -3.16
C PHE A 69 5.39 -6.32 -2.11
N VAL A 70 4.43 -7.23 -2.02
CA VAL A 70 3.34 -7.18 -1.03
C VAL A 70 3.35 -8.48 -0.25
N ASP A 71 3.38 -8.35 1.08
CA ASP A 71 3.22 -9.45 2.01
C ASP A 71 2.02 -9.20 2.95
N HIS A 72 1.34 -10.27 3.35
CA HIS A 72 0.14 -10.22 4.17
C HIS A 72 0.32 -11.03 5.45
N ARG A 73 0.88 -10.38 6.48
CA ARG A 73 1.24 -11.01 7.77
C ARG A 73 0.12 -11.83 8.41
N ASP A 74 -1.10 -11.27 8.46
CA ASP A 74 -2.19 -11.83 9.27
C ASP A 74 -3.22 -12.62 8.45
N ILE A 75 -3.06 -12.73 7.12
CA ILE A 75 -4.04 -13.38 6.24
C ILE A 75 -4.17 -14.89 6.48
N LYS A 76 -3.09 -15.51 6.97
CA LYS A 76 -3.01 -16.96 7.27
C LYS A 76 -3.31 -17.30 8.73
N LYS A 77 -3.52 -16.30 9.60
CA LYS A 77 -3.85 -16.54 11.00
C LYS A 77 -5.32 -16.96 11.09
N LYS A 78 -5.59 -18.08 11.77
CA LYS A 78 -6.95 -18.59 12.03
C LYS A 78 -7.76 -17.51 12.74
#